data_AF-A0A6J1D1I0-F1
#
_entry.id   AF-A0A6J1D1I0-F1
#
_cell.length_a   1.000
_cell.length_b   1.000
_cell.length_c   1.000
_cell.angle_alpha   90.00
_cell.angle_beta   90.00
_cell.angle_gamma   90.00
#
_symmetry.space_group_name_H-M   'P 1'
#
loop_
_entity.id
_entity.type
_entity.pdbx_description
1 polymer ?
#
loop_
_entity_poly.entity_id
_entity_poly.type
_entity_poly.pdbx_seq_one_letter_code
_entity_poly.pdbx_strand_id
1 'polypeptide(L)'
;MTVKVYPTPVVGVLSTGDELVELHTECLGRGQIRDSNRAMLLAAAVQHQCKVIDLGIARDDECELEKILEDAFSAGVNILLTSGGVSMGDRDYVKPLLAKKGVVYFNAVFMKPGKPLTFAEIKPDATENKELNQILAFGLPGNPVSSLVCFQLFVVPAIRHLGGWANPHLLRVQVRLSEPIKSDPIRPQFHGAIVKWKDNDGSGNPGFSAEGTGQQMSSRLLNLKSANALLELPPTGSIIAPGTSVSAIIISDISSIAGRANSFSSDLIVSLKSNISKEITTTQAQDIRFKVAILTVSDTVASGANPDRSGPRAVSIVQASSEKLGGAEIVATASVSDDVSRIQDVLVRWCDIDKVDLILTLGGTGFSPRDVTPEATKPLLHKETPGLLYVMMQESLKVTPFAVLSRSAAGIRGSTLIINMPGNPNAVAECMEALLPSLKHALKQIKGDKREKHPRHVPHAEAAPTNIWEQSYKLASEGLKETGCSCSH
;
A
#
# COMPACT_ATOMS: atom_id res chain seq x y z
N MET A 1 -7.76 -48.31 -24.29
CA MET A 1 -8.90 -47.49 -24.70
C MET A 1 -8.47 -46.03 -24.63
N THR A 2 -8.57 -45.28 -25.73
CA THR A 2 -8.19 -43.86 -25.79
C THR A 2 -9.46 -43.01 -25.81
N VAL A 3 -9.52 -41.95 -25.02
CA VAL A 3 -10.69 -41.05 -24.93
C VAL A 3 -10.33 -39.71 -25.57
N LYS A 4 -11.20 -39.20 -26.46
CA LYS A 4 -11.05 -37.88 -27.06
C LYS A 4 -11.43 -36.81 -26.04
N VAL A 5 -10.54 -35.86 -25.78
CA VAL A 5 -10.72 -34.78 -24.81
C VAL A 5 -10.44 -33.41 -25.45
N TYR A 6 -11.00 -32.34 -24.87
CA TYR A 6 -10.61 -30.99 -25.22
C TYR A 6 -9.20 -30.69 -24.68
N PRO A 7 -8.32 -30.04 -25.47
CA PRO A 7 -7.00 -29.68 -25.00
C PRO A 7 -7.08 -28.51 -23.99
N THR A 8 -6.12 -28.44 -23.07
CA THR A 8 -5.94 -27.24 -22.25
C THR A 8 -5.24 -26.16 -23.08
N PRO A 9 -5.63 -24.87 -22.93
CA PRO A 9 -5.05 -23.81 -23.73
C PRO A 9 -3.59 -23.56 -23.37
N VAL A 10 -2.81 -23.13 -24.35
CA VAL A 10 -1.45 -22.63 -24.16
C VAL A 10 -1.51 -21.16 -23.77
N VAL A 11 -0.90 -20.81 -22.64
CA VAL A 11 -0.90 -19.45 -22.08
C VAL A 11 0.49 -18.84 -22.17
N GLY A 12 0.66 -17.79 -22.96
CA GLY A 12 1.88 -16.96 -22.98
C GLY A 12 1.80 -15.85 -21.94
N VAL A 13 2.88 -15.61 -21.19
CA VAL A 13 2.93 -14.57 -20.15
C VAL A 13 4.12 -13.65 -20.38
N LEU A 14 3.84 -12.34 -20.48
CA LEU A 14 4.82 -11.27 -20.67
C LEU A 14 4.61 -10.20 -19.60
N SER A 15 5.69 -9.72 -18.98
CA SER A 15 5.65 -8.48 -18.19
C SER A 15 6.28 -7.34 -18.98
N THR A 16 5.77 -6.12 -18.81
CA THR A 16 6.31 -4.92 -19.48
C THR A 16 6.68 -3.86 -18.45
N GLY A 17 7.83 -3.22 -18.63
CA GLY A 17 8.24 -2.07 -17.81
C GLY A 17 9.76 -1.91 -17.69
N ASP A 18 10.23 -0.68 -17.86
CA ASP A 18 11.66 -0.34 -17.68
C ASP A 18 12.14 -0.52 -16.24
N GLU A 19 11.23 -0.46 -15.26
CA GLU A 19 11.54 -0.71 -13.85
C GLU A 19 11.80 -2.18 -13.52
N LEU A 20 11.37 -3.09 -14.39
CA LEU A 20 11.36 -4.52 -14.07
C LEU A 20 12.76 -5.14 -14.21
N VAL A 21 13.07 -6.01 -13.26
CA VAL A 21 14.25 -6.89 -13.29
C VAL A 21 13.86 -8.33 -12.98
N GLU A 22 14.72 -9.27 -13.36
CA GLU A 22 14.53 -10.69 -13.10
C GLU A 22 14.44 -11.00 -11.61
N LEU A 23 13.71 -12.07 -11.26
CA LEU A 23 13.47 -12.49 -9.87
C LEU A 23 14.75 -12.81 -9.09
N HIS A 24 15.76 -13.36 -9.77
CA HIS A 24 17.04 -13.71 -9.17
C HIS A 24 17.99 -12.51 -9.02
N THR A 25 17.56 -11.29 -9.37
CA THR A 25 18.39 -10.09 -9.25
C THR A 25 18.66 -9.81 -7.76
N GLU A 26 19.92 -9.92 -7.35
CA GLU A 26 20.33 -9.80 -5.95
C GLU A 26 20.15 -8.36 -5.42
N CYS A 27 20.72 -7.38 -6.12
CA CYS A 27 20.66 -5.96 -5.75
C CYS A 27 19.81 -5.18 -6.74
N LEU A 28 18.85 -4.41 -6.24
CA LEU A 28 18.03 -3.52 -7.06
C LEU A 28 18.71 -2.17 -7.24
N GLY A 29 18.78 -1.72 -8.49
CA GLY A 29 19.12 -0.35 -8.82
C GLY A 29 18.00 0.62 -8.43
N ARG A 30 18.28 1.92 -8.57
CA ARG A 30 17.30 2.97 -8.30
C ARG A 30 16.09 2.81 -9.22
N GLY A 31 14.90 2.79 -8.63
CA GLY A 31 13.65 2.71 -9.38
C GLY A 31 13.32 1.32 -9.94
N GLN A 32 14.11 0.29 -9.59
CA GLN A 32 13.85 -1.07 -10.06
C GLN A 32 13.01 -1.88 -9.06
N ILE A 33 12.19 -2.77 -9.59
CA ILE A 33 11.43 -3.78 -8.84
C ILE A 33 11.55 -5.12 -9.53
N ARG A 34 11.49 -6.20 -8.75
CA ARG A 34 11.51 -7.56 -9.31
C ARG A 34 10.15 -7.86 -9.95
N ASP A 35 10.17 -8.54 -11.08
CA ASP A 35 8.96 -8.98 -11.76
C ASP A 35 8.25 -10.10 -11.00
N SER A 36 7.32 -9.72 -10.12
CA SER A 36 6.48 -10.68 -9.40
C SER A 36 5.32 -11.22 -10.22
N ASN A 37 4.82 -10.43 -11.18
CA ASN A 37 3.56 -10.75 -11.85
C ASN A 37 3.73 -11.90 -12.82
N ARG A 38 4.83 -11.94 -13.58
CA ARG A 38 5.07 -13.03 -14.53
C ARG A 38 5.11 -14.38 -13.84
N ALA A 39 5.92 -14.54 -12.79
CA ALA A 39 5.96 -15.80 -12.03
C ALA A 39 4.62 -16.13 -11.38
N MET A 40 3.91 -15.13 -10.84
CA MET A 40 2.59 -15.34 -10.25
C MET A 40 1.55 -15.83 -11.28
N LEU A 41 1.52 -15.23 -12.48
CA LEU A 41 0.59 -15.59 -13.54
C LEU A 41 0.95 -16.93 -14.19
N LEU A 42 2.23 -17.21 -14.38
CA LEU A 42 2.71 -18.53 -14.82
C LEU A 42 2.27 -19.61 -13.84
N ALA A 43 2.49 -19.40 -12.54
CA ALA A 43 2.06 -20.34 -11.51
C ALA A 43 0.53 -20.51 -11.48
N ALA A 44 -0.24 -19.42 -11.62
CA ALA A 44 -1.69 -19.47 -11.66
C ALA A 44 -2.20 -20.24 -12.89
N ALA A 45 -1.62 -20.02 -14.07
CA ALA A 45 -1.97 -20.77 -15.28
C ALA A 45 -1.63 -22.28 -15.15
N VAL A 46 -0.49 -22.62 -14.55
CA VAL A 46 -0.12 -24.02 -14.25
C VAL A 46 -1.12 -24.67 -13.28
N GLN A 47 -1.62 -23.95 -12.27
CA GLN A 47 -2.67 -24.45 -11.38
C GLN A 47 -3.97 -24.79 -12.12
N HIS A 48 -4.23 -24.16 -13.26
CA HIS A 48 -5.34 -24.47 -14.15
C HIS A 48 -4.98 -25.47 -15.27
N GLN A 49 -3.86 -26.19 -15.14
CA GLN A 49 -3.40 -27.24 -16.05
C GLN A 49 -3.11 -26.75 -17.48
N CYS A 50 -2.86 -25.45 -17.64
CA CYS A 50 -2.43 -24.88 -18.90
C CYS A 50 -0.96 -25.20 -19.17
N LYS A 51 -0.62 -25.40 -20.44
CA LYS A 51 0.78 -25.29 -20.89
C LYS A 51 1.14 -23.81 -20.87
N VAL A 52 2.28 -23.46 -20.28
CA VAL A 52 2.72 -22.07 -20.18
C VAL A 52 3.93 -21.79 -21.07
N ILE A 53 3.99 -20.58 -21.62
CA ILE A 53 5.15 -20.03 -22.33
C ILE A 53 5.55 -18.75 -21.61
N ASP A 54 6.76 -18.75 -21.05
CA ASP A 54 7.35 -17.57 -20.41
C ASP A 54 7.99 -16.69 -21.50
N LEU A 55 7.44 -15.50 -21.72
CA LEU A 55 7.91 -14.55 -22.72
C LEU A 55 8.88 -13.51 -22.11
N GLY A 56 9.20 -13.62 -20.82
CA GLY A 56 10.15 -12.75 -20.15
C GLY A 56 9.62 -11.35 -19.83
N ILE A 57 10.56 -10.39 -19.80
CA ILE A 57 10.30 -8.97 -19.54
C ILE A 57 10.57 -8.21 -20.84
N ALA A 58 9.57 -7.51 -21.36
CA ALA A 58 9.75 -6.53 -22.43
C ALA A 58 10.04 -5.15 -21.82
N ARG A 59 11.00 -4.44 -22.42
CA ARG A 59 11.19 -3.00 -22.12
C ARG A 59 10.08 -2.16 -22.74
N ASP A 60 9.99 -0.91 -22.30
CA ASP A 60 9.02 0.05 -22.83
C ASP A 60 9.48 0.60 -24.19
N ASP A 61 9.66 -0.32 -25.15
CA ASP A 61 10.04 -0.09 -26.54
C ASP A 61 9.02 -0.79 -27.45
N GLU A 62 8.42 -0.04 -28.37
CA GLU A 62 7.34 -0.53 -29.23
C GLU A 62 7.80 -1.64 -30.18
N CYS A 63 9.02 -1.54 -30.72
CA CYS A 63 9.55 -2.52 -31.67
C CYS A 63 9.91 -3.84 -30.98
N GLU A 64 10.53 -3.77 -29.80
CA GLU A 64 10.82 -4.94 -28.97
C GLU A 64 9.53 -5.67 -28.57
N LEU A 65 8.53 -4.91 -28.11
CA LEU A 65 7.25 -5.47 -27.70
C LEU A 65 6.50 -6.09 -28.90
N GLU A 66 6.45 -5.44 -30.05
CA GLU A 66 5.82 -5.99 -31.26
C GLU A 66 6.47 -7.32 -31.66
N LYS A 67 7.80 -7.41 -31.63
CA LYS A 67 8.53 -8.64 -31.94
C LYS A 67 8.21 -9.77 -30.97
N ILE A 68 8.20 -9.51 -29.66
CA ILE A 68 7.87 -10.53 -28.66
C ILE A 68 6.44 -11.05 -28.84
N LEU A 69 5.50 -10.17 -29.20
CA LEU A 69 4.12 -10.56 -29.50
C LEU A 69 4.04 -11.46 -30.73
N GLU A 70 4.76 -11.13 -31.81
CA GLU A 70 4.83 -11.97 -33.01
C GLU A 70 5.42 -13.36 -32.71
N ASP A 71 6.53 -13.41 -31.98
CA ASP A 71 7.17 -14.65 -31.55
C ASP A 71 6.20 -15.51 -30.71
N ALA A 72 5.42 -14.88 -29.82
CA ALA A 72 4.41 -15.56 -29.01
C ALA A 72 3.28 -16.15 -29.88
N PHE A 73 2.79 -15.41 -30.88
CA PHE A 73 1.74 -15.87 -31.79
C PHE A 73 2.23 -17.04 -32.65
N SER A 74 3.45 -16.96 -33.18
CA SER A 74 4.09 -18.05 -33.92
C SER A 74 4.36 -19.29 -33.05
N ALA A 75 4.55 -19.12 -31.74
CA ALA A 75 4.71 -20.23 -30.79
C ALA A 75 3.40 -20.97 -30.46
N GLY A 76 2.25 -20.54 -31.00
CA GLY A 76 0.97 -21.21 -30.85
C GLY A 76 0.26 -20.96 -29.52
N VAL A 77 0.45 -19.77 -28.92
CA VAL A 77 -0.34 -19.37 -27.74
C VAL A 77 -1.83 -19.26 -28.08
N ASN A 78 -2.70 -19.72 -27.19
CA ASN A 78 -4.14 -19.51 -27.32
C ASN A 78 -4.63 -18.32 -26.48
N ILE A 79 -3.95 -18.10 -25.35
CA ILE A 79 -4.17 -16.94 -24.48
C ILE A 79 -2.83 -16.23 -24.31
N LEU A 80 -2.82 -14.92 -24.55
CA LEU A 80 -1.71 -14.04 -24.22
C LEU A 80 -2.06 -13.21 -22.98
N LEU A 81 -1.19 -13.23 -21.98
CA LEU A 81 -1.29 -12.40 -20.79
C LEU A 81 -0.14 -11.40 -20.79
N THR A 82 -0.45 -10.11 -20.82
CA THR A 82 0.52 -9.05 -20.56
C THR A 82 0.25 -8.46 -19.18
N SER A 83 1.30 -8.06 -18.46
CA SER A 83 1.20 -7.41 -17.15
C SER A 83 2.04 -6.13 -17.12
N GLY A 84 1.38 -4.98 -16.94
CA GLY A 84 2.01 -3.67 -17.14
C GLY A 84 1.62 -3.07 -18.50
N GLY A 85 2.02 -1.84 -18.78
CA GLY A 85 1.85 -1.25 -20.12
C GLY A 85 0.41 -0.96 -20.56
N VAL A 86 -0.57 -1.02 -19.65
CA VAL A 86 -2.02 -0.93 -19.95
C VAL A 86 -2.74 0.19 -19.19
N SER A 87 -2.02 1.16 -18.64
CA SER A 87 -2.60 2.28 -17.90
C SER A 87 -2.79 3.50 -18.80
N MET A 88 -2.38 4.69 -18.32
CA MET A 88 -2.42 5.98 -19.02
C MET A 88 -1.01 6.58 -19.17
N GLY A 89 0.04 5.77 -19.15
CA GLY A 89 1.43 6.22 -19.31
C GLY A 89 1.77 6.49 -20.78
N ASP A 90 2.66 7.45 -21.02
CA ASP A 90 3.10 7.83 -22.38
C ASP A 90 3.85 6.71 -23.11
N ARG A 91 4.23 5.64 -22.40
CA ARG A 91 4.91 4.44 -22.93
C ARG A 91 4.10 3.16 -22.80
N ASP A 92 2.78 3.27 -22.60
CA ASP A 92 1.89 2.11 -22.52
C ASP A 92 1.57 1.55 -23.93
N TYR A 93 2.53 0.86 -24.54
CA TYR A 93 2.45 0.37 -25.93
C TYR A 93 1.57 -0.88 -26.11
N VAL A 94 1.18 -1.57 -25.03
CA VAL A 94 0.39 -2.81 -25.12
C VAL A 94 -0.96 -2.55 -25.82
N LYS A 95 -1.69 -1.50 -25.43
CA LYS A 95 -3.02 -1.24 -26.01
C LYS A 95 -2.96 -0.90 -27.51
N PRO A 96 -2.10 0.04 -27.96
CA PRO A 96 -1.93 0.31 -29.39
C PRO A 96 -1.56 -0.94 -30.20
N LEU A 97 -0.63 -1.76 -29.71
CA LEU A 97 -0.19 -2.96 -30.43
C LEU A 97 -1.28 -4.02 -30.53
N LEU A 98 -2.04 -4.25 -29.46
CA LEU A 98 -3.20 -5.15 -29.49
C LEU A 98 -4.28 -4.65 -30.46
N ALA A 99 -4.52 -3.34 -30.53
CA ALA A 99 -5.45 -2.73 -31.48
C ALA A 99 -4.96 -2.81 -32.94
N LYS A 100 -3.64 -2.79 -33.17
CA LYS A 100 -3.04 -2.97 -34.49
C LYS A 100 -3.17 -4.41 -35.00
N LYS A 101 -3.05 -5.39 -34.10
CA LYS A 101 -3.06 -6.83 -34.44
C LYS A 101 -4.45 -7.48 -34.34
N GLY A 102 -5.47 -6.77 -33.86
CA GLY A 102 -6.80 -7.36 -33.65
C GLY A 102 -7.86 -6.38 -33.15
N VAL A 103 -8.89 -6.91 -32.49
CA VAL A 103 -10.05 -6.15 -32.01
C VAL A 103 -9.99 -6.02 -30.50
N VAL A 104 -9.83 -4.79 -29.99
CA VAL A 104 -9.94 -4.49 -28.55
C VAL A 104 -11.42 -4.29 -28.19
N TYR A 105 -11.94 -5.13 -27.29
CA TYR A 105 -13.34 -5.08 -26.87
C TYR A 105 -13.58 -4.08 -25.74
N PHE A 106 -12.66 -4.03 -24.78
CA PHE A 106 -12.68 -3.05 -23.70
C PHE A 106 -11.26 -2.83 -23.17
N ASN A 107 -11.04 -1.66 -22.59
CA ASN A 107 -9.77 -1.25 -21.99
C ASN A 107 -9.92 -0.71 -20.56
N ALA A 108 -11.14 -0.78 -20.01
CA ALA A 108 -11.43 -0.43 -18.65
C ALA A 108 -12.64 -1.20 -18.12
N VAL A 109 -12.60 -1.58 -16.85
CA VAL A 109 -13.69 -2.27 -16.15
C VAL A 109 -14.09 -1.51 -14.89
N PHE A 110 -15.40 -1.39 -14.65
CA PHE A 110 -15.95 -0.77 -13.46
C PHE A 110 -15.83 -1.68 -12.23
N MET A 111 -14.60 -1.85 -11.74
CA MET A 111 -14.27 -2.73 -10.61
C MET A 111 -13.08 -2.21 -9.78
N LYS A 112 -12.95 -2.73 -8.56
CA LYS A 112 -11.78 -2.54 -7.70
C LYS A 112 -11.34 -3.86 -7.05
N PRO A 113 -10.04 -4.19 -7.07
CA PRO A 113 -9.00 -3.66 -7.96
C PRO A 113 -9.24 -4.08 -9.42
N GLY A 114 -8.49 -3.56 -10.40
CA GLY A 114 -8.55 -4.06 -11.78
C GLY A 114 -9.06 -3.13 -12.87
N LYS A 115 -9.27 -1.82 -12.61
CA LYS A 115 -9.81 -0.87 -13.60
C LYS A 115 -9.17 -0.96 -15.00
N PRO A 116 -7.84 -0.97 -15.18
CA PRO A 116 -7.24 -0.86 -16.52
C PRO A 116 -7.15 -2.20 -17.26
N LEU A 117 -7.93 -3.22 -16.87
CA LEU A 117 -7.99 -4.47 -17.61
C LEU A 117 -8.40 -4.21 -19.07
N THR A 118 -7.58 -4.72 -19.99
CA THR A 118 -7.84 -4.68 -21.42
C THR A 118 -8.07 -6.10 -21.94
N PHE A 119 -9.03 -6.26 -22.84
CA PHE A 119 -9.28 -7.53 -23.54
C PHE A 119 -9.34 -7.30 -25.05
N ALA A 120 -8.61 -8.12 -25.78
CA ALA A 120 -8.57 -8.10 -27.23
C ALA A 120 -8.59 -9.50 -27.82
N GLU A 121 -9.12 -9.59 -29.03
CA GLU A 121 -9.06 -10.76 -29.88
C GLU A 121 -8.04 -10.51 -30.99
N ILE A 122 -7.01 -11.34 -31.07
CA ILE A 122 -5.97 -11.26 -32.09
C ILE A 122 -6.18 -12.35 -33.14
N LYS A 123 -6.08 -11.96 -34.40
CA LYS A 123 -6.12 -12.87 -35.55
C LYS A 123 -4.74 -12.83 -36.22
N PRO A 124 -3.84 -13.79 -35.93
CA PRO A 124 -2.54 -13.81 -36.57
C PRO A 124 -2.70 -13.92 -38.10
N ASP A 125 -1.83 -13.24 -38.85
CA ASP A 125 -1.87 -13.22 -40.30
C ASP A 125 -1.73 -14.65 -40.86
N ALA A 126 -2.63 -14.99 -41.78
CA ALA A 126 -2.74 -16.32 -42.37
C ALA A 126 -1.65 -16.55 -43.43
N THR A 127 -0.39 -16.52 -43.04
CA THR A 127 0.75 -16.88 -43.91
C THR A 127 1.29 -18.24 -43.50
N GLU A 128 0.94 -19.23 -44.31
CA GLU A 128 1.49 -20.60 -44.37
C GLU A 128 1.19 -21.54 -43.20
N ASN A 129 -0.01 -22.12 -43.28
CA ASN A 129 -0.56 -23.32 -42.63
C ASN A 129 -1.82 -23.08 -41.80
N LYS A 130 -2.88 -23.73 -42.30
CA LYS A 130 -4.27 -23.75 -41.88
C LYS A 130 -4.45 -23.94 -40.37
N GLU A 131 -5.43 -23.19 -39.82
CA GLU A 131 -5.97 -23.25 -38.45
C GLU A 131 -5.12 -22.63 -37.33
N LEU A 132 -4.55 -21.43 -37.55
CA LEU A 132 -4.19 -20.59 -36.40
C LEU A 132 -5.48 -20.09 -35.73
N ASN A 133 -5.81 -20.71 -34.60
CA ASN A 133 -6.94 -20.33 -33.77
C ASN A 133 -6.76 -18.89 -33.26
N GLN A 134 -7.87 -18.18 -33.23
CA GLN A 134 -8.06 -16.90 -32.57
C GLN A 134 -7.33 -16.85 -31.20
N ILE A 135 -6.53 -15.81 -30.98
CA ILE A 135 -5.77 -15.64 -29.74
C ILE A 135 -6.50 -14.64 -28.83
N LEU A 136 -6.71 -15.01 -27.58
CA LEU A 136 -7.32 -14.15 -26.57
C LEU A 136 -6.22 -13.39 -25.82
N ALA A 137 -6.14 -12.08 -25.98
CA ALA A 137 -5.15 -11.24 -25.31
C ALA A 137 -5.77 -10.48 -24.12
N PHE A 138 -5.21 -10.67 -22.93
CA PHE A 138 -5.57 -9.95 -21.72
C PHE A 138 -4.43 -9.04 -21.29
N GLY A 139 -4.67 -7.74 -21.40
CA GLY A 139 -3.83 -6.70 -20.82
C GLY A 139 -4.12 -6.52 -19.34
N LEU A 140 -3.40 -7.23 -18.49
CA LEU A 140 -3.58 -7.22 -17.04
C LEU A 140 -2.90 -5.98 -16.41
N PRO A 141 -3.51 -5.39 -15.37
CA PRO A 141 -2.90 -4.26 -14.67
C PRO A 141 -1.54 -4.62 -14.04
N GLY A 142 -0.57 -3.70 -14.06
CA GLY A 142 0.76 -3.93 -13.46
C GLY A 142 0.75 -4.10 -11.92
N ASN A 143 -0.27 -3.61 -11.22
CA ASN A 143 -0.40 -3.80 -9.78
C ASN A 143 -0.69 -5.28 -9.43
N PRO A 144 0.12 -5.97 -8.61
CA PRO A 144 0.04 -7.42 -8.43
C PRO A 144 -1.33 -7.96 -8.00
N VAL A 145 -2.01 -7.33 -7.03
CA VAL A 145 -3.34 -7.78 -6.60
C VAL A 145 -4.35 -7.60 -7.73
N SER A 146 -4.25 -6.50 -8.48
CA SER A 146 -5.13 -6.24 -9.62
C SER A 146 -4.94 -7.30 -10.70
N SER A 147 -3.68 -7.62 -11.02
CA SER A 147 -3.32 -8.64 -12.01
C SER A 147 -3.92 -10.00 -11.65
N LEU A 148 -3.72 -10.47 -10.42
CA LEU A 148 -4.24 -11.77 -9.98
C LEU A 148 -5.77 -11.79 -9.87
N VAL A 149 -6.40 -10.71 -9.39
CA VAL A 149 -7.87 -10.60 -9.35
C VAL A 149 -8.46 -10.63 -10.76
N CYS A 150 -7.87 -9.91 -11.72
CA CYS A 150 -8.29 -9.96 -13.11
C CYS A 150 -8.05 -11.33 -13.74
N PHE A 151 -6.93 -11.99 -13.43
CA PHE A 151 -6.68 -13.37 -13.85
C PHE A 151 -7.79 -14.30 -13.38
N GLN A 152 -8.13 -14.26 -12.09
CA GLN A 152 -9.21 -15.09 -11.54
C GLN A 152 -10.55 -14.79 -12.21
N LEU A 153 -10.96 -13.53 -12.30
CA LEU A 153 -12.31 -13.17 -12.74
C LEU A 153 -12.54 -13.32 -14.25
N PHE A 154 -11.50 -13.16 -15.07
CA PHE A 154 -11.65 -13.08 -16.54
C PHE A 154 -10.87 -14.18 -17.27
N VAL A 155 -9.63 -14.45 -16.86
CA VAL A 155 -8.78 -15.43 -17.53
C VAL A 155 -9.17 -16.85 -17.16
N VAL A 156 -9.50 -17.15 -15.90
CA VAL A 156 -9.91 -18.51 -15.49
C VAL A 156 -11.19 -18.98 -16.21
N PRO A 157 -12.27 -18.18 -16.32
CA PRO A 157 -13.42 -18.55 -17.14
C PRO A 157 -13.07 -18.76 -18.62
N ALA A 158 -12.17 -17.95 -19.19
CA ALA A 158 -11.71 -18.12 -20.57
C ALA A 158 -10.93 -19.43 -20.76
N ILE A 159 -10.02 -19.76 -19.82
CA ILE A 159 -9.30 -21.04 -19.80
C ILE A 159 -10.28 -22.21 -19.77
N ARG A 160 -11.27 -22.17 -18.87
CA ARG A 160 -12.29 -23.22 -18.75
C ARG A 160 -13.14 -23.35 -20.00
N HIS A 161 -13.54 -22.23 -20.60
CA HIS A 161 -14.32 -22.22 -21.83
C HIS A 161 -13.55 -22.87 -22.98
N LEU A 162 -12.28 -22.48 -23.20
CA LEU A 162 -11.41 -23.09 -24.22
C LEU A 162 -11.12 -24.57 -23.91
N GLY A 163 -11.00 -24.94 -22.64
CA GLY A 163 -10.86 -26.32 -22.18
C GLY A 163 -12.15 -27.16 -22.25
N GLY A 164 -13.25 -26.63 -22.82
CA GLY A 164 -14.48 -27.38 -23.05
C GLY A 164 -15.35 -27.60 -21.81
N TRP A 165 -15.19 -26.79 -20.76
CA TRP A 165 -16.02 -26.91 -19.56
C TRP A 165 -17.47 -26.48 -19.85
N ALA A 166 -18.43 -27.32 -19.49
CA ALA A 166 -19.86 -27.00 -19.63
C ALA A 166 -20.27 -25.77 -18.81
N ASN A 167 -19.64 -25.57 -17.65
CA ASN A 167 -19.82 -24.37 -16.83
C ASN A 167 -18.45 -23.72 -16.52
N PRO A 168 -18.08 -22.65 -17.24
CA PRO A 168 -16.79 -21.98 -17.01
C PRO A 168 -16.80 -21.06 -15.78
N HIS A 169 -17.96 -20.74 -15.22
CA HIS A 169 -18.09 -19.75 -14.14
C HIS A 169 -17.40 -20.20 -12.84
N LEU A 170 -16.84 -19.25 -12.11
CA LEU A 170 -16.35 -19.48 -10.75
C LEU A 170 -17.53 -19.71 -9.80
N LEU A 171 -17.31 -20.58 -8.81
CA LEU A 171 -18.29 -20.87 -7.77
C LEU A 171 -18.54 -19.62 -6.93
N ARG A 172 -19.81 -19.23 -6.79
CA ARG A 172 -20.27 -18.17 -5.90
C ARG A 172 -21.06 -18.76 -4.75
N VAL A 173 -20.76 -18.31 -3.54
CA VAL A 173 -21.45 -18.71 -2.31
C VAL A 173 -21.86 -17.49 -1.50
N GLN A 174 -22.89 -17.63 -0.68
CA GLN A 174 -23.23 -16.63 0.33
C GLN A 174 -22.37 -16.86 1.57
N VAL A 175 -21.80 -15.79 2.11
CA VAL A 175 -20.93 -15.82 3.29
C VAL A 175 -21.32 -14.73 4.27
N ARG A 176 -21.23 -15.01 5.56
CA ARG A 176 -21.41 -14.01 6.61
C ARG A 176 -20.10 -13.39 7.03
N LEU A 177 -20.06 -12.06 7.06
CA LEU A 177 -18.89 -11.32 7.53
C LEU A 177 -18.69 -11.52 9.03
N SER A 178 -17.48 -11.87 9.46
CA SER A 178 -17.15 -11.92 10.89
C SER A 178 -16.75 -10.55 11.46
N GLU A 179 -16.37 -9.61 10.61
CA GLU A 179 -15.85 -8.29 10.97
C GLU A 179 -16.43 -7.19 10.06
N PRO A 180 -16.45 -5.92 10.49
CA PRO A 180 -16.95 -4.85 9.65
C PRO A 180 -16.02 -4.59 8.46
N ILE A 181 -16.58 -4.41 7.27
CA ILE A 181 -15.81 -4.07 6.07
C ILE A 181 -16.32 -2.77 5.48
N LYS A 182 -15.42 -1.79 5.30
CA LYS A 182 -15.72 -0.56 4.57
C LYS A 182 -15.67 -0.83 3.07
N SER A 183 -16.79 -0.63 2.38
CA SER A 183 -16.85 -0.74 0.92
C SER A 183 -16.27 0.51 0.25
N ASP A 184 -15.91 0.37 -1.03
CA ASP A 184 -15.51 1.51 -1.85
C ASP A 184 -16.74 2.38 -2.19
N PRO A 185 -16.63 3.72 -2.22
CA PRO A 185 -17.76 4.59 -2.53
C PRO A 185 -18.09 4.67 -4.03
N ILE A 186 -17.21 4.19 -4.91
CA ILE A 186 -17.33 4.42 -6.36
C ILE A 186 -17.52 3.11 -7.10
N ARG A 187 -16.71 2.08 -6.82
CA ARG A 187 -16.66 0.86 -7.64
C ARG A 187 -16.95 -0.39 -6.82
N PRO A 188 -17.68 -1.38 -7.39
CA PRO A 188 -17.79 -2.70 -6.79
C PRO A 188 -16.40 -3.25 -6.47
N GLN A 189 -16.23 -3.75 -5.25
CA GLN A 189 -14.94 -4.20 -4.76
C GLN A 189 -14.91 -5.72 -4.63
N PHE A 190 -13.89 -6.33 -5.24
CA PHE A 190 -13.50 -7.72 -5.05
C PHE A 190 -12.47 -7.79 -3.93
N HIS A 191 -12.96 -8.01 -2.71
CA HIS A 191 -12.17 -7.96 -1.48
C HIS A 191 -11.58 -9.33 -1.15
N GLY A 192 -10.26 -9.44 -0.98
CA GLY A 192 -9.61 -10.71 -0.66
C GLY A 192 -9.98 -11.20 0.74
N ALA A 193 -10.52 -12.41 0.85
CA ALA A 193 -11.00 -12.97 2.10
C ALA A 193 -10.62 -14.44 2.29
N ILE A 194 -10.66 -14.85 3.56
CA ILE A 194 -10.58 -16.24 3.99
C ILE A 194 -11.99 -16.69 4.40
N VAL A 195 -12.58 -17.53 3.57
CA VAL A 195 -13.88 -18.17 3.77
C VAL A 195 -13.68 -19.55 4.39
N LYS A 196 -14.45 -19.85 5.44
CA LYS A 196 -14.45 -21.14 6.13
C LYS A 196 -15.89 -21.59 6.38
N TRP A 197 -16.11 -22.90 6.37
CA TRP A 197 -17.36 -23.46 6.87
C TRP A 197 -17.36 -23.42 8.40
N LYS A 198 -18.48 -23.02 9.01
CA LYS A 198 -18.70 -23.06 10.46
C LYS A 198 -20.02 -23.76 10.75
N ASP A 199 -20.07 -24.53 11.83
CA ASP A 199 -21.32 -25.14 12.33
C ASP A 199 -22.34 -24.08 12.78
N ASN A 200 -21.86 -22.88 13.11
CA ASN A 200 -22.67 -21.69 13.30
C ASN A 200 -21.96 -20.49 12.66
N ASP A 201 -22.57 -19.93 11.60
CA ASP A 201 -22.05 -18.78 10.85
C ASP A 201 -22.32 -17.41 11.52
N GLY A 202 -22.93 -17.42 12.71
CA GLY A 202 -23.40 -16.25 13.45
C GLY A 202 -24.93 -16.06 13.42
N SER A 203 -25.66 -16.83 12.59
CA SER A 203 -27.13 -16.80 12.54
C SER A 203 -27.82 -17.91 13.32
N GLY A 204 -27.07 -18.79 13.98
CA GLY A 204 -27.60 -20.00 14.62
C GLY A 204 -27.68 -21.21 13.69
N ASN A 205 -27.22 -21.10 12.44
CA ASN A 205 -27.20 -22.18 11.45
C ASN A 205 -25.79 -22.41 10.90
N PRO A 206 -25.47 -23.61 10.39
CA PRO A 206 -24.21 -23.87 9.71
C PRO A 206 -24.13 -23.10 8.39
N GLY A 207 -22.95 -22.58 8.07
CA GLY A 207 -22.75 -21.78 6.87
C GLY A 207 -21.32 -21.27 6.70
N PHE A 208 -21.08 -20.58 5.60
CA PHE A 208 -19.79 -19.96 5.34
C PHE A 208 -19.63 -18.64 6.10
N SER A 209 -18.50 -18.48 6.76
CA SER A 209 -18.07 -17.24 7.41
C SER A 209 -16.81 -16.72 6.72
N ALA A 210 -16.72 -15.40 6.57
CA ALA A 210 -15.61 -14.74 5.89
C ALA A 210 -14.90 -13.73 6.80
N GLU A 211 -13.57 -13.83 6.81
CA GLU A 211 -12.63 -12.89 7.45
C GLU A 211 -11.85 -12.17 6.33
N GLY A 212 -11.73 -10.85 6.43
CA GLY A 212 -10.94 -10.05 5.50
C GLY A 212 -9.45 -10.25 5.70
N THR A 213 -8.66 -10.01 4.66
CA THR A 213 -7.19 -10.15 4.69
C THR A 213 -6.46 -8.86 5.12
N GLY A 214 -7.20 -7.92 5.73
CA GLY A 214 -6.69 -6.61 6.15
C GLY A 214 -6.69 -5.56 5.03
N GLN A 215 -5.65 -4.71 4.96
CA GLN A 215 -5.60 -3.53 4.08
C GLN A 215 -5.60 -3.87 2.58
N GLN A 216 -6.67 -3.55 1.84
CA GLN A 216 -6.90 -3.95 0.45
C GLN A 216 -6.22 -3.07 -0.64
N MET A 217 -4.99 -2.58 -0.42
CA MET A 217 -4.25 -1.86 -1.47
C MET A 217 -3.89 -2.77 -2.65
N SER A 218 -4.03 -2.27 -3.88
CA SER A 218 -3.83 -3.08 -5.10
C SER A 218 -2.36 -3.47 -5.37
N SER A 219 -1.41 -2.73 -4.81
CA SER A 219 0.03 -3.05 -4.88
C SER A 219 0.46 -4.07 -3.82
N ARG A 220 -0.35 -4.27 -2.76
CA ARG A 220 0.00 -5.10 -1.61
C ARG A 220 -0.39 -6.56 -1.84
N LEU A 221 0.46 -7.31 -2.55
CA LEU A 221 0.23 -8.72 -2.88
C LEU A 221 -0.07 -9.60 -1.66
N LEU A 222 0.45 -9.23 -0.48
CA LEU A 222 0.17 -9.91 0.80
C LEU A 222 -1.32 -10.04 1.13
N ASN A 223 -2.19 -9.21 0.54
CA ASN A 223 -3.64 -9.32 0.70
C ASN A 223 -4.21 -10.61 0.12
N LEU A 224 -3.56 -11.16 -0.90
CA LEU A 224 -3.98 -12.43 -1.50
C LEU A 224 -3.25 -13.62 -0.85
N LYS A 225 -2.37 -13.37 0.12
CA LYS A 225 -1.77 -14.44 0.91
C LYS A 225 -2.86 -15.13 1.72
N SER A 226 -3.07 -16.42 1.43
CA SER A 226 -4.10 -17.26 2.06
C SER A 226 -5.55 -16.89 1.73
N ALA A 227 -5.79 -15.88 0.88
CA ALA A 227 -7.12 -15.60 0.38
C ALA A 227 -7.61 -16.79 -0.46
N ASN A 228 -8.77 -17.34 -0.10
CA ASN A 228 -9.41 -18.43 -0.83
C ASN A 228 -10.70 -17.98 -1.53
N ALA A 229 -11.13 -16.74 -1.29
CA ALA A 229 -12.28 -16.13 -1.91
C ALA A 229 -12.10 -14.62 -2.16
N LEU A 230 -12.93 -14.09 -3.05
CA LEU A 230 -13.12 -12.65 -3.30
C LEU A 230 -14.55 -12.28 -2.93
N LEU A 231 -14.74 -11.44 -1.92
CA LEU A 231 -16.07 -10.92 -1.56
C LEU A 231 -16.50 -9.89 -2.61
N GLU A 232 -17.75 -9.96 -3.06
CA GLU A 232 -18.37 -9.02 -4.00
C GLU A 232 -19.09 -7.92 -3.20
N LEU A 233 -18.39 -6.81 -2.94
CA LEU A 233 -18.91 -5.71 -2.13
C LEU A 233 -19.49 -4.59 -3.01
N PRO A 234 -20.68 -4.05 -2.68
CA PRO A 234 -21.30 -2.99 -3.46
C PRO A 234 -20.60 -1.63 -3.28
N PRO A 235 -20.71 -0.71 -4.26
CA PRO A 235 -20.05 0.61 -4.23
C PRO A 235 -20.81 1.62 -3.35
N THR A 236 -20.92 1.37 -2.04
CA THR A 236 -21.72 2.22 -1.14
C THR A 236 -20.89 3.21 -0.31
N GLY A 237 -19.59 2.95 -0.12
CA GLY A 237 -18.73 3.72 0.78
C GLY A 237 -19.04 3.52 2.26
N SER A 238 -20.10 2.75 2.57
CA SER A 238 -20.57 2.48 3.92
C SER A 238 -19.81 1.31 4.55
N ILE A 239 -19.89 1.23 5.88
CA ILE A 239 -19.41 0.07 6.62
C ILE A 239 -20.49 -1.01 6.54
N ILE A 240 -20.14 -2.16 6.01
CA ILE A 240 -20.96 -3.37 6.03
C ILE A 240 -20.73 -4.05 7.37
N ALA A 241 -21.79 -4.22 8.15
CA ALA A 241 -21.71 -4.72 9.52
C ALA A 241 -21.40 -6.22 9.59
N PRO A 242 -20.74 -6.71 10.66
CA PRO A 242 -20.63 -8.14 10.95
C PRO A 242 -21.99 -8.84 10.94
N GLY A 243 -22.01 -10.12 10.56
CA GLY A 243 -23.21 -10.95 10.41
C GLY A 243 -23.97 -10.73 9.09
N THR A 244 -23.67 -9.66 8.36
CA THR A 244 -24.26 -9.37 7.04
C THR A 244 -23.84 -10.44 6.03
N SER A 245 -24.79 -10.96 5.27
CA SER A 245 -24.52 -11.90 4.18
C SER A 245 -24.08 -11.16 2.93
N VAL A 246 -22.97 -11.59 2.33
CA VAL A 246 -22.46 -11.07 1.05
C VAL A 246 -22.12 -12.22 0.10
N SER A 247 -22.11 -11.97 -1.20
CA SER A 247 -21.65 -12.94 -2.19
C SER A 247 -20.12 -13.02 -2.16
N ALA A 248 -19.58 -14.22 -2.31
CA ALA A 248 -18.15 -14.48 -2.41
C ALA A 248 -17.85 -15.45 -3.54
N ILE A 249 -16.87 -15.09 -4.37
CA ILE A 249 -16.33 -15.92 -5.43
C ILE A 249 -15.20 -16.76 -4.85
N ILE A 250 -15.29 -18.08 -4.99
CA ILE A 250 -14.26 -19.01 -4.54
C ILE A 250 -13.16 -19.10 -5.60
N ILE A 251 -11.91 -18.84 -5.17
CA ILE A 251 -10.72 -18.77 -6.05
C ILE A 251 -9.66 -19.84 -5.74
N SER A 252 -9.91 -20.72 -4.78
CA SER A 252 -9.04 -21.86 -4.47
C SER A 252 -9.86 -23.08 -4.03
N ASP A 253 -9.23 -24.25 -4.02
CA ASP A 253 -9.91 -25.51 -3.74
C ASP A 253 -10.39 -25.60 -2.27
N ILE A 254 -11.72 -25.61 -2.10
CA ILE A 254 -12.40 -25.72 -0.80
C ILE A 254 -12.31 -27.14 -0.22
N SER A 255 -12.05 -28.17 -1.01
CA SER A 255 -11.91 -29.54 -0.49
C SER A 255 -10.78 -29.63 0.55
N SER A 256 -9.76 -28.77 0.42
CA SER A 256 -8.65 -28.64 1.37
C SER A 256 -9.02 -27.97 2.70
N ILE A 257 -10.17 -27.26 2.77
CA ILE A 257 -10.65 -26.53 3.96
C ILE A 257 -11.28 -27.49 4.98
N ALA A 258 -11.87 -28.60 4.52
CA ALA A 258 -12.53 -29.59 5.37
C ALA A 258 -11.56 -30.59 6.03
N GLY A 259 -10.31 -30.72 5.54
CA GLY A 259 -9.40 -31.82 5.88
C GLY A 259 -8.24 -31.50 6.83
N ARG A 260 -7.97 -30.24 7.18
CA ARG A 260 -6.78 -29.88 8.00
C ARG A 260 -6.94 -30.09 9.51
N ALA A 261 -8.01 -30.73 9.95
CA ALA A 261 -8.20 -31.11 11.35
C ALA A 261 -7.53 -32.44 11.74
N ASN A 262 -7.03 -33.26 10.79
CA ASN A 262 -6.23 -34.45 11.09
C ASN A 262 -5.46 -34.92 9.84
N SER A 263 -4.21 -35.37 10.03
CA SER A 263 -3.25 -35.89 9.03
C SER A 263 -2.32 -34.87 8.34
N PHE A 264 -1.35 -34.32 9.10
CA PHE A 264 -0.01 -34.16 8.54
C PHE A 264 0.67 -35.54 8.62
N SER A 265 0.62 -36.32 7.54
CA SER A 265 1.48 -37.50 7.43
C SER A 265 2.91 -37.02 7.18
N SER A 266 3.81 -37.56 8.00
CA SER A 266 5.20 -37.17 8.24
C SER A 266 6.20 -37.45 7.10
N ASP A 267 5.77 -37.90 5.93
CA ASP A 267 6.64 -38.76 5.12
C ASP A 267 7.36 -38.05 3.95
N LEU A 268 7.33 -36.72 3.89
CA LEU A 268 8.00 -35.96 2.81
C LEU A 268 9.11 -34.99 3.26
N ILE A 269 9.52 -35.01 4.53
CA ILE A 269 10.62 -34.17 5.07
C ILE A 269 11.82 -35.02 5.54
N VAL A 270 12.17 -36.09 4.83
CA VAL A 270 13.35 -36.91 5.19
C VAL A 270 14.59 -36.67 4.32
N SER A 271 14.50 -36.00 3.16
CA SER A 271 15.67 -35.99 2.24
C SER A 271 16.55 -34.73 2.21
N LEU A 272 16.34 -33.71 3.05
CA LEU A 272 17.08 -32.42 2.92
C LEU A 272 17.62 -31.83 4.24
N LYS A 273 17.79 -32.64 5.29
CA LYS A 273 18.47 -32.21 6.52
C LYS A 273 19.68 -33.07 6.83
N SER A 274 20.76 -32.88 6.08
CA SER A 274 22.10 -33.10 6.58
C SER A 274 22.99 -31.99 6.07
N ASN A 275 23.65 -31.31 7.02
CA ASN A 275 24.63 -30.23 6.85
C ASN A 275 24.02 -28.83 6.77
N ILE A 276 23.77 -28.25 7.96
CA ILE A 276 24.42 -27.02 8.44
C ILE A 276 24.11 -26.93 9.94
N SER A 277 25.15 -26.99 10.75
CA SER A 277 25.10 -26.76 12.20
C SER A 277 26.27 -25.87 12.57
N LYS A 278 26.04 -24.98 13.56
CA LYS A 278 26.90 -23.91 14.13
C LYS A 278 26.63 -22.54 13.49
N GLU A 279 26.36 -21.46 14.22
CA GLU A 279 26.44 -21.09 15.64
C GLU A 279 25.51 -19.88 15.84
N ILE A 280 24.64 -19.87 16.88
CA ILE A 280 23.89 -18.67 17.29
C ILE A 280 24.41 -18.27 18.66
N THR A 281 25.13 -17.15 18.72
CA THR A 281 25.52 -16.49 19.97
C THR A 281 24.45 -15.44 20.30
N THR A 282 23.86 -15.54 21.48
CA THR A 282 22.80 -14.67 21.99
C THR A 282 23.39 -13.38 22.55
N THR A 283 22.87 -12.21 22.16
CA THR A 283 23.21 -10.92 22.80
C THR A 283 21.95 -10.30 23.41
N GLN A 284 22.02 -9.98 24.71
CA GLN A 284 20.98 -9.35 25.52
C GLN A 284 20.76 -7.87 25.13
N ALA A 285 19.50 -7.40 25.07
CA ALA A 285 19.15 -6.01 24.79
C ALA A 285 18.94 -5.21 26.09
N GLN A 286 19.64 -4.07 26.22
CA GLN A 286 19.41 -3.06 27.27
C GLN A 286 18.20 -2.16 26.94
N ASP A 287 17.42 -1.82 27.97
CA ASP A 287 16.17 -1.08 27.90
C ASP A 287 16.44 0.44 27.86
N ILE A 288 16.43 1.06 26.66
CA ILE A 288 16.72 2.50 26.48
C ILE A 288 15.41 3.29 26.62
N ARG A 289 15.34 4.24 27.57
CA ARG A 289 14.24 5.22 27.73
C ARG A 289 14.61 6.60 27.19
N PHE A 290 13.63 7.35 26.67
CA PHE A 290 13.83 8.70 26.12
C PHE A 290 13.21 9.80 26.97
N LYS A 291 13.94 10.89 27.21
CA LYS A 291 13.48 12.05 27.96
C LYS A 291 12.81 13.06 27.02
N VAL A 292 11.56 13.41 27.28
CA VAL A 292 10.77 14.34 26.47
C VAL A 292 10.41 15.58 27.28
N ALA A 293 10.54 16.75 26.67
CA ALA A 293 10.09 18.01 27.23
C ALA A 293 9.07 18.71 26.31
N ILE A 294 8.08 19.38 26.91
CA ILE A 294 7.01 20.07 26.19
C ILE A 294 6.98 21.54 26.60
N LEU A 295 7.11 22.44 25.61
CA LEU A 295 7.08 23.89 25.81
C LEU A 295 5.83 24.50 25.14
N THR A 296 4.90 25.01 25.93
CA THR A 296 3.79 25.80 25.38
C THR A 296 4.26 27.24 25.15
N VAL A 297 4.13 27.74 23.91
CA VAL A 297 4.47 29.12 23.55
C VAL A 297 3.17 29.88 23.32
N SER A 298 2.84 30.77 24.26
CA SER A 298 1.69 31.66 24.16
C SER A 298 1.76 32.78 25.20
N ASP A 299 1.68 34.03 24.75
CA ASP A 299 1.54 35.20 25.61
C ASP A 299 0.40 35.06 26.64
N THR A 300 -0.76 34.53 26.21
CA THR A 300 -1.94 34.40 27.08
C THR A 300 -1.83 33.28 28.10
N VAL A 301 -1.10 32.20 27.77
CA VAL A 301 -0.86 31.10 28.71
C VAL A 301 0.23 31.49 29.72
N ALA A 302 1.31 32.12 29.24
CA ALA A 302 2.42 32.53 30.10
C ALA A 302 2.04 33.64 31.08
N SER A 303 1.10 34.52 30.71
CA SER A 303 0.54 35.54 31.61
C SER A 303 -0.55 35.00 32.55
N GLY A 304 -0.99 33.75 32.36
CA GLY A 304 -2.08 33.14 33.13
C GLY A 304 -3.49 33.59 32.72
N ALA A 305 -3.62 34.37 31.64
CA ALA A 305 -4.91 34.87 31.15
C ALA A 305 -5.79 33.76 30.55
N ASN A 306 -5.19 32.71 29.98
CA ASN A 306 -5.88 31.54 29.44
C ASN A 306 -5.24 30.23 29.92
N PRO A 307 -6.03 29.16 30.14
CA PRO A 307 -5.49 27.85 30.49
C PRO A 307 -4.78 27.20 29.30
N ASP A 308 -3.67 26.53 29.58
CA ASP A 308 -2.99 25.70 28.59
C ASP A 308 -3.83 24.46 28.25
N ARG A 309 -4.28 24.35 27.00
CA ARG A 309 -5.00 23.17 26.49
C ARG A 309 -4.11 22.25 25.68
N SER A 310 -3.02 22.78 25.12
CA SER A 310 -2.17 22.08 24.15
C SER A 310 -1.08 21.29 24.86
N GLY A 311 -0.47 21.85 25.92
CA GLY A 311 0.49 21.17 26.77
C GLY A 311 -0.05 19.86 27.35
N PRO A 312 -1.18 19.86 28.08
CA PRO A 312 -1.77 18.64 28.63
C PRO A 312 -2.13 17.60 27.55
N ARG A 313 -2.57 18.07 26.38
CA ARG A 313 -2.88 17.19 25.25
C ARG A 313 -1.62 16.53 24.69
N ALA A 314 -0.53 17.27 24.52
CA ALA A 314 0.75 16.72 24.11
C ALA A 314 1.29 15.70 25.12
N VAL A 315 1.21 16.01 26.42
CA VAL A 315 1.61 15.08 27.51
C VAL A 315 0.85 13.77 27.39
N SER A 316 -0.49 13.85 27.28
CA SER A 316 -1.35 12.67 27.20
C SER A 316 -1.00 11.78 26.00
N ILE A 317 -0.69 12.38 24.85
CA ILE A 317 -0.37 11.65 23.62
C ILE A 317 1.01 11.01 23.68
N VAL A 318 2.00 11.71 24.21
CA VAL A 318 3.35 11.17 24.39
C VAL A 318 3.33 10.02 25.40
N GLN A 319 2.59 10.15 26.50
CA GLN A 319 2.41 9.09 27.49
C GLN A 319 1.70 7.87 26.88
N ALA A 320 0.58 8.07 26.18
CA ALA A 320 -0.15 7.00 25.50
C ALA A 320 0.71 6.31 24.41
N SER A 321 1.71 7.00 23.88
CA SER A 321 2.61 6.49 22.85
C SER A 321 4.00 6.12 23.38
N SER A 322 4.20 6.07 24.72
CA SER A 322 5.51 5.89 25.34
C SER A 322 6.21 4.62 24.88
N GLU A 323 5.50 3.48 24.84
CA GLU A 323 6.04 2.20 24.34
C GLU A 323 6.49 2.29 22.88
N LYS A 324 5.68 2.94 22.03
CA LYS A 324 5.98 3.14 20.60
C LYS A 324 7.17 4.07 20.40
N LEU A 325 7.41 5.00 21.32
CA LEU A 325 8.58 5.87 21.34
C LEU A 325 9.82 5.24 21.98
N GLY A 326 9.71 4.03 22.53
CA GLY A 326 10.81 3.37 23.24
C GLY A 326 10.91 3.80 24.70
N GLY A 327 9.80 3.78 25.43
CA GLY A 327 9.76 4.13 26.85
C GLY A 327 9.98 5.64 27.09
N ALA A 328 9.36 6.49 26.26
CA ALA A 328 9.44 7.93 26.42
C ALA A 328 8.82 8.40 27.75
N GLU A 329 9.53 9.26 28.48
CA GLU A 329 9.13 9.83 29.76
C GLU A 329 9.10 11.35 29.65
N ILE A 330 8.00 11.97 30.08
CA ILE A 330 7.91 13.42 30.19
C ILE A 330 8.72 13.85 31.42
N VAL A 331 9.82 14.57 31.21
CA VAL A 331 10.70 15.03 32.30
C VAL A 331 10.54 16.51 32.62
N ALA A 332 9.95 17.29 31.70
CA ALA A 332 9.72 18.71 31.89
C ALA A 332 8.53 19.20 31.05
N THR A 333 7.74 20.10 31.63
CA THR A 333 6.78 20.94 30.92
C THR A 333 6.96 22.38 31.35
N ALA A 334 6.81 23.32 30.42
CA ALA A 334 6.88 24.74 30.73
C ALA A 334 6.01 25.54 29.77
N SER A 335 5.71 26.79 30.13
CA SER A 335 5.10 27.77 29.23
C SER A 335 5.92 29.06 29.20
N VAL A 336 6.00 29.68 28.02
CA VAL A 336 6.69 30.96 27.80
C VAL A 336 5.87 31.86 26.88
N SER A 337 6.08 33.17 27.01
CA SER A 337 5.53 34.16 26.08
C SER A 337 6.17 34.03 24.70
N ASP A 338 5.52 34.57 23.67
CA ASP A 338 6.02 34.61 22.31
C ASP A 338 7.16 35.65 22.19
N ASP A 339 8.30 35.31 22.77
CA ASP A 339 9.53 36.10 22.80
C ASP A 339 10.72 35.22 22.41
N VAL A 340 11.50 35.70 21.45
CA VAL A 340 12.62 34.94 20.87
C VAL A 340 13.62 34.51 21.93
N SER A 341 14.02 35.43 22.81
CA SER A 341 15.05 35.17 23.82
C SER A 341 14.57 34.15 24.85
N ARG A 342 13.34 34.31 25.35
CA ARG A 342 12.75 33.38 26.33
C ARG A 342 12.57 31.97 25.80
N ILE A 343 12.13 31.84 24.54
CA ILE A 343 12.02 30.53 23.90
C ILE A 343 13.42 29.92 23.75
N GLN A 344 14.40 30.71 23.29
CA GLN A 344 15.78 30.24 23.13
C GLN A 344 16.40 29.79 24.45
N ASP A 345 16.22 30.53 25.54
CA ASP A 345 16.77 30.19 26.86
C ASP A 345 16.29 28.82 27.33
N VAL A 346 14.98 28.53 27.18
CA VAL A 346 14.41 27.23 27.55
C VAL A 346 14.94 26.12 26.64
N LEU A 347 14.96 26.33 25.32
CA LEU A 347 15.46 25.34 24.36
C LEU A 347 16.94 25.02 24.61
N VAL A 348 17.78 26.03 24.79
CA VAL A 348 19.22 25.88 25.08
C VAL A 348 19.42 25.14 26.39
N ARG A 349 18.72 25.54 27.47
CA ARG A 349 18.81 24.86 28.76
C ARG A 349 18.43 23.38 28.64
N TRP A 350 17.30 23.08 28.02
CA TRP A 350 16.83 21.70 27.88
C TRP A 350 17.77 20.85 27.02
N CYS A 351 18.33 21.40 25.96
CA CYS A 351 19.28 20.69 25.10
C CYS A 351 20.65 20.50 25.76
N ASP A 352 21.20 21.57 26.34
CA ASP A 352 22.62 21.62 26.70
C ASP A 352 22.87 21.27 28.16
N ILE A 353 21.92 21.55 29.06
CA ILE A 353 22.03 21.30 30.51
C ILE A 353 21.23 20.06 30.90
N ASP A 354 19.93 20.07 30.66
CA ASP A 354 19.03 18.99 31.13
C ASP A 354 19.13 17.72 30.25
N LYS A 355 19.78 17.85 29.09
CA LYS A 355 20.05 16.77 28.12
C LYS A 355 18.81 15.96 27.79
N VAL A 356 17.72 16.64 27.45
CA VAL A 356 16.50 15.97 26.97
C VAL A 356 16.70 15.44 25.55
N ASP A 357 15.97 14.40 25.18
CA ASP A 357 16.13 13.73 23.89
C ASP A 357 15.19 14.31 22.82
N LEU A 358 14.00 14.76 23.24
CA LEU A 358 12.98 15.35 22.38
C LEU A 358 12.36 16.57 23.04
N ILE A 359 12.28 17.68 22.30
CA ILE A 359 11.52 18.88 22.69
C ILE A 359 10.40 19.11 21.69
N LEU A 360 9.18 19.24 22.20
CA LEU A 360 8.02 19.66 21.42
C LEU A 360 7.61 21.06 21.88
N THR A 361 7.66 22.04 20.98
CA THR A 361 7.07 23.36 21.27
C THR A 361 5.66 23.43 20.70
N LEU A 362 4.73 24.08 21.39
CA LEU A 362 3.32 24.14 21.00
C LEU A 362 2.88 25.60 20.89
N GLY A 363 2.66 26.08 19.67
CA GLY A 363 2.24 27.47 19.42
C GLY A 363 3.33 28.38 18.85
N GLY A 364 2.94 29.61 18.52
CA GLY A 364 3.83 30.62 17.94
C GLY A 364 4.33 30.33 16.52
N THR A 365 3.66 29.44 15.77
CA THR A 365 4.06 29.02 14.40
C THR A 365 3.25 29.67 13.28
N GLY A 366 2.24 30.49 13.59
CA GLY A 366 1.36 31.12 12.59
C GLY A 366 1.98 32.35 11.92
N PHE A 367 1.14 33.16 11.28
CA PHE A 367 1.55 34.41 10.60
C PHE A 367 1.31 35.67 11.46
N SER A 368 0.85 35.53 12.72
CA SER A 368 0.66 36.67 13.60
C SER A 368 2.01 37.37 13.85
N PRO A 369 2.06 38.70 14.01
CA PRO A 369 3.29 39.40 14.39
C PRO A 369 3.92 38.89 15.70
N ARG A 370 3.11 38.23 16.55
CA ARG A 370 3.58 37.61 17.78
C ARG A 370 4.12 36.20 17.55
N ASP A 371 3.74 35.49 16.49
CA ASP A 371 4.22 34.13 16.23
C ASP A 371 5.73 34.16 15.89
N VAL A 372 6.59 33.75 16.82
CA VAL A 372 8.07 33.82 16.65
C VAL A 372 8.80 32.51 16.98
N THR A 373 8.07 31.42 17.21
CA THR A 373 8.65 30.12 17.61
C THR A 373 9.67 29.58 16.59
N PRO A 374 9.42 29.63 15.26
CA PRO A 374 10.40 29.22 14.27
C PRO A 374 11.66 30.11 14.25
N GLU A 375 11.50 31.43 14.40
CA GLU A 375 12.59 32.40 14.48
C GLU A 375 13.47 32.17 15.71
N ALA A 376 12.86 31.77 16.83
CA ALA A 376 13.58 31.39 18.03
C ALA A 376 14.33 30.06 17.85
N THR A 377 13.70 29.09 17.18
CA THR A 377 14.21 27.72 17.09
C THR A 377 15.33 27.57 16.06
N LYS A 378 15.16 28.09 14.83
CA LYS A 378 16.08 27.87 13.71
C LYS A 378 17.55 28.23 14.01
N PRO A 379 17.88 29.37 14.63
CA PRO A 379 19.27 29.73 14.94
C PRO A 379 19.97 28.77 15.91
N LEU A 380 19.20 27.97 16.68
CA LEU A 380 19.75 27.03 17.65
C LEU A 380 20.07 25.65 17.06
N LEU A 381 19.57 25.36 15.86
CA LEU A 381 19.69 24.06 15.22
C LEU A 381 21.09 23.88 14.63
N HIS A 382 21.75 22.78 14.98
CA HIS A 382 23.00 22.36 14.32
C HIS A 382 22.72 21.65 12.99
N LYS A 383 21.56 21.00 12.89
CA LYS A 383 21.13 20.30 11.68
C LYS A 383 19.62 20.34 11.52
N GLU A 384 19.13 20.86 10.42
CA GLU A 384 17.70 20.87 10.14
C GLU A 384 17.16 19.49 9.74
N THR A 385 15.89 19.24 10.04
CA THR A 385 15.16 18.01 9.68
C THR A 385 13.90 18.32 8.87
N PRO A 386 14.03 18.84 7.63
CA PRO A 386 12.89 19.29 6.83
C PRO A 386 11.91 18.16 6.47
N GLY A 387 12.35 16.91 6.44
CA GLY A 387 11.48 15.76 6.19
C GLY A 387 10.37 15.58 7.25
N LEU A 388 10.64 15.93 8.51
CA LEU A 388 9.62 15.89 9.56
C LEU A 388 8.55 16.96 9.33
N LEU A 389 8.98 18.16 8.93
CA LEU A 389 8.08 19.26 8.59
C LEU A 389 7.22 18.93 7.37
N TYR A 390 7.82 18.31 6.35
CA TYR A 390 7.09 17.85 5.18
C TYR A 390 5.95 16.91 5.58
N VAL A 391 6.24 15.85 6.34
CA VAL A 391 5.22 14.88 6.77
C VAL A 391 4.13 15.53 7.63
N MET A 392 4.50 16.38 8.59
CA MET A 392 3.51 17.14 9.38
C MET A 392 2.61 17.99 8.50
N MET A 393 3.19 18.78 7.58
CA MET A 393 2.44 19.65 6.68
C MET A 393 1.53 18.85 5.75
N GLN A 394 2.07 17.77 5.18
CA GLN A 394 1.32 16.85 4.34
C GLN A 394 0.07 16.36 5.11
N GLU A 395 0.24 15.76 6.29
CA GLU A 395 -0.87 15.16 7.03
C GLU A 395 -1.87 16.20 7.54
N SER A 396 -1.41 17.37 7.99
CA SER A 396 -2.31 18.45 8.41
C SER A 396 -3.13 19.04 7.26
N LEU A 397 -2.59 19.09 6.03
CA LEU A 397 -3.34 19.56 4.85
C LEU A 397 -4.49 18.62 4.44
N LYS A 398 -4.47 17.35 4.86
CA LYS A 398 -5.61 16.44 4.69
C LYS A 398 -6.81 16.84 5.54
N VAL A 399 -6.55 17.49 6.68
CA VAL A 399 -7.56 17.85 7.68
C VAL A 399 -8.06 19.27 7.46
N THR A 400 -7.14 20.21 7.20
CA THR A 400 -7.50 21.61 7.00
C THR A 400 -6.59 22.33 6.01
N PRO A 401 -7.17 23.09 5.04
CA PRO A 401 -6.37 23.88 4.12
C PRO A 401 -5.57 25.00 4.81
N PHE A 402 -5.98 25.42 6.01
CA PHE A 402 -5.28 26.45 6.78
C PHE A 402 -3.94 25.98 7.38
N ALA A 403 -3.64 24.68 7.33
CA ALA A 403 -2.35 24.15 7.77
C ALA A 403 -1.15 24.80 7.04
N VAL A 404 -1.36 25.25 5.79
CA VAL A 404 -0.35 25.95 4.97
C VAL A 404 0.20 27.22 5.64
N LEU A 405 -0.53 27.79 6.62
CA LEU A 405 -0.13 29.00 7.34
C LEU A 405 0.86 28.73 8.49
N SER A 406 1.28 27.47 8.69
CA SER A 406 2.29 27.13 9.70
C SER A 406 3.70 27.33 9.16
N ARG A 407 4.53 28.10 9.88
CA ARG A 407 5.95 28.34 9.62
C ARG A 407 6.88 27.46 10.46
N SER A 408 6.39 26.33 10.96
CA SER A 408 7.10 25.43 11.88
C SER A 408 8.55 25.12 11.46
N ALA A 409 9.44 24.93 12.43
CA ALA A 409 10.80 24.46 12.22
C ALA A 409 11.06 23.16 13.01
N ALA A 410 12.00 22.35 12.53
CA ALA A 410 12.44 21.14 13.21
C ALA A 410 13.91 20.87 12.91
N GLY A 411 14.65 20.40 13.91
CA GLY A 411 16.03 20.01 13.74
C GLY A 411 16.69 19.54 15.03
N ILE A 412 17.99 19.31 14.95
CA ILE A 412 18.81 18.71 15.99
C ILE A 412 19.74 19.77 16.56
N ARG A 413 19.79 19.86 17.89
CA ARG A 413 20.81 20.58 18.66
C ARG A 413 21.49 19.60 19.60
N GLY A 414 22.80 19.42 19.46
CA GLY A 414 23.54 18.40 20.22
C GLY A 414 22.95 17.01 20.02
N SER A 415 22.44 16.42 21.10
CA SER A 415 21.75 15.12 21.11
C SER A 415 20.22 15.23 21.22
N THR A 416 19.66 16.43 21.01
CA THR A 416 18.24 16.72 21.21
C THR A 416 17.56 17.02 19.89
N LEU A 417 16.41 16.38 19.64
CA LEU A 417 15.52 16.71 18.54
C LEU A 417 14.51 17.77 18.99
N ILE A 418 14.39 18.89 18.27
CA ILE A 418 13.43 19.96 18.52
C ILE A 418 12.42 19.98 17.38
N ILE A 419 11.12 20.00 17.69
CA ILE A 419 10.03 20.07 16.71
C ILE A 419 9.02 21.13 17.15
N ASN A 420 8.80 22.15 16.30
CA ASN A 420 7.74 23.12 16.54
C ASN A 420 6.41 22.59 16.00
N MET A 421 5.39 22.56 16.87
CA MET A 421 4.04 22.14 16.55
C MET A 421 3.04 23.30 16.70
N PRO A 422 1.90 23.25 16.00
CA PRO A 422 0.86 24.25 16.13
C PRO A 422 0.29 24.32 17.56
N GLY A 423 -0.22 25.49 17.94
CA GLY A 423 -0.79 25.72 19.28
C GLY A 423 -2.20 25.15 19.48
N ASN A 424 -2.78 24.46 18.51
CA ASN A 424 -4.11 23.86 18.59
C ASN A 424 -4.01 22.40 19.10
N PRO A 425 -4.74 21.99 20.16
CA PRO A 425 -4.64 20.64 20.73
C PRO A 425 -4.93 19.50 19.74
N ASN A 426 -5.82 19.70 18.78
CA ASN A 426 -6.12 18.70 17.74
C ASN A 426 -4.97 18.60 16.74
N ALA A 427 -4.44 19.75 16.29
CA ALA A 427 -3.30 19.80 15.38
C ALA A 427 -2.03 19.17 16.00
N VAL A 428 -1.83 19.32 17.31
CA VAL A 428 -0.77 18.62 18.04
C VAL A 428 -0.93 17.11 17.94
N ALA A 429 -2.17 16.61 18.09
CA ALA A 429 -2.43 15.18 18.00
C ALA A 429 -2.16 14.62 16.60
N GLU A 430 -2.62 15.35 15.58
CA GLU A 430 -2.41 15.01 14.17
C GLU A 430 -0.91 14.99 13.82
N CYS A 431 -0.17 16.04 14.22
CA CYS A 431 1.27 16.13 14.00
C CYS A 431 2.03 15.00 14.71
N MET A 432 1.64 14.67 15.95
CA MET A 432 2.24 13.54 16.67
C MET A 432 1.96 12.22 15.97
N GLU A 433 0.72 11.95 15.57
CA GLU A 433 0.35 10.73 14.87
C GLU A 433 1.12 10.56 13.56
N ALA A 434 1.28 11.64 12.79
CA ALA A 434 2.06 11.68 11.57
C ALA A 434 3.54 11.32 11.78
N LEU A 435 4.12 11.74 12.91
CA LEU A 435 5.55 11.57 13.19
C LEU A 435 5.89 10.26 13.93
N LEU A 436 4.94 9.68 14.67
CA LEU A 436 5.14 8.48 15.49
C LEU A 436 5.87 7.33 14.78
N PRO A 437 5.58 6.98 13.51
CA PRO A 437 6.26 5.88 12.82
C PRO A 437 7.78 6.06 12.72
N SER A 438 8.25 7.31 12.62
CA SER A 438 9.65 7.66 12.35
C SER A 438 10.41 8.11 13.61
N LEU A 439 9.69 8.60 14.61
CA LEU A 439 10.27 9.33 15.74
C LEU A 439 11.18 8.46 16.63
N LYS A 440 10.80 7.20 16.90
CA LYS A 440 11.64 6.26 17.68
C LYS A 440 13.01 6.01 17.02
N HIS A 441 13.02 5.80 15.71
CA HIS A 441 14.25 5.54 14.98
C HIS A 441 15.14 6.79 14.95
N ALA A 442 14.54 7.97 14.73
CA ALA A 442 15.25 9.24 14.76
C ALA A 442 15.96 9.47 16.11
N LEU A 443 15.27 9.25 17.24
CA LEU A 443 15.85 9.45 18.57
C LEU A 443 17.01 8.47 18.87
N LYS A 444 16.90 7.21 18.43
CA LYS A 444 18.02 6.24 18.52
C LYS A 444 19.23 6.70 17.73
N GLN A 445 19.02 7.15 16.50
CA GLN A 445 20.10 7.57 15.61
C GLN A 445 20.84 8.81 16.15
N ILE A 446 20.13 9.74 16.80
CA ILE A 446 20.71 10.94 17.40
C ILE A 446 21.60 10.59 18.61
N LYS A 447 21.26 9.57 19.41
CA LYS A 447 22.07 9.11 20.55
C LYS A 447 23.38 8.39 20.18
N GLY A 448 23.69 8.28 18.88
CA GLY A 448 24.92 7.65 18.43
C GLY A 448 24.90 6.13 18.47
N ASP A 449 23.71 5.53 18.49
CA ASP A 449 23.55 4.09 18.27
C ASP A 449 24.15 3.77 16.89
N LYS A 450 25.26 3.01 16.88
CA LYS A 450 25.99 2.69 15.64
C LYS A 450 25.01 2.03 14.70
N ARG A 451 24.92 2.53 13.45
CA ARG A 451 24.07 2.03 12.37
C ARG A 451 23.69 0.59 12.64
N GLU A 452 22.40 0.36 12.92
CA GLU A 452 21.81 -0.97 12.86
C GLU A 452 22.37 -1.59 11.57
N LYS A 453 23.23 -2.61 11.68
CA LYS A 453 23.92 -3.18 10.49
C LYS A 453 22.93 -3.70 9.45
N HIS A 454 21.68 -3.84 9.86
CA HIS A 454 20.50 -3.78 9.02
C HIS A 454 19.47 -2.94 9.76
N PRO A 455 19.21 -1.67 9.37
CA PRO A 455 17.86 -1.17 9.56
C PRO A 455 16.98 -2.15 8.79
N ARG A 456 15.78 -2.50 9.27
CA ARG A 456 14.79 -3.12 8.39
C ARG A 456 14.47 -2.08 7.30
N HIS A 457 15.33 -2.00 6.29
CA HIS A 457 15.18 -1.16 5.13
C HIS A 457 14.14 -1.87 4.29
N VAL A 458 12.89 -1.57 4.60
CA VAL A 458 11.78 -1.82 3.70
C VAL A 458 12.09 -0.95 2.48
N PRO A 459 12.38 -1.52 1.30
CA PRO A 459 12.56 -0.76 0.07
C PRO A 459 11.43 0.28 -0.06
N HIS A 460 11.69 1.48 -0.59
CA HIS A 460 10.63 2.49 -0.75
C HIS A 460 9.38 1.96 -1.50
N ALA A 461 9.53 0.90 -2.30
CA ALA A 461 8.46 0.14 -2.96
C ALA A 461 7.59 -0.74 -2.03
N GLU A 462 8.12 -1.13 -0.86
CA GLU A 462 7.45 -1.93 0.17
C GLU A 462 6.97 -1.09 1.37
N ALA A 463 7.34 0.20 1.42
CA ALA A 463 6.86 1.17 2.40
C ALA A 463 5.44 1.63 2.01
N ALA A 464 4.49 1.54 2.93
CA ALA A 464 3.12 1.98 2.68
C ALA A 464 3.10 3.47 2.30
N PRO A 465 2.50 3.88 1.16
CA PRO A 465 2.46 5.28 0.78
C PRO A 465 1.48 6.05 1.68
N THR A 466 2.00 7.00 2.44
CA THR A 466 1.22 8.02 3.17
C THR A 466 0.77 9.09 2.16
N ASN A 467 -0.14 8.74 1.24
CA ASN A 467 -0.41 9.61 0.10
C ASN A 467 -1.51 10.65 0.36
N ILE A 468 -1.18 11.90 0.08
CA ILE A 468 -1.97 13.14 0.28
C ILE A 468 -2.27 13.79 -1.07
N TRP A 469 -1.53 13.40 -2.09
CA TRP A 469 -1.68 13.88 -3.46
C TRP A 469 -3.09 13.63 -4.02
N GLU A 470 -3.73 12.52 -3.65
CA GLU A 470 -5.09 12.19 -4.09
C GLU A 470 -6.17 13.13 -3.52
N GLN A 471 -5.94 13.77 -2.36
CA GLN A 471 -6.87 14.74 -1.77
C GLN A 471 -6.69 16.14 -2.35
N SER A 472 -5.45 16.60 -2.53
CA SER A 472 -5.16 17.91 -3.14
C SER A 472 -5.58 17.98 -4.61
N TYR A 473 -5.42 16.88 -5.36
CA TYR A 473 -5.94 16.79 -6.74
C TYR A 473 -7.46 16.93 -6.79
N LYS A 474 -8.18 16.24 -5.89
CA LYS A 474 -9.66 16.31 -5.82
C LYS A 474 -10.16 17.71 -5.48
N LEU A 475 -9.55 18.39 -4.50
CA LEU A 475 -9.91 19.75 -4.10
C LEU A 475 -9.64 20.79 -5.21
N ALA A 476 -8.55 20.65 -5.96
CA ALA A 476 -8.25 21.52 -7.09
C ALA A 476 -9.21 21.32 -8.27
N SER A 477 -9.73 20.10 -8.46
CA SER A 477 -10.66 19.76 -9.55
C SER A 477 -12.13 20.09 -9.26
N GLU A 478 -12.52 20.35 -8.01
CA GLU A 478 -13.92 20.64 -7.63
C GLU A 478 -14.29 22.14 -7.74
N GLY A 479 -13.34 23.03 -8.04
CA GLY A 479 -13.53 24.49 -8.09
C GLY A 479 -14.00 25.10 -9.41
N LEU A 480 -14.11 24.33 -10.50
CA LEU A 480 -14.61 24.83 -11.80
C LEU A 480 -16.11 24.58 -11.93
N LYS A 481 -16.92 25.31 -11.16
CA LYS A 481 -18.30 25.61 -11.55
C LYS A 481 -18.31 27.00 -12.15
N GLU A 482 -18.41 27.06 -13.47
CA GLU A 482 -18.78 28.26 -14.20
C GLU A 482 -20.08 28.81 -13.61
N THR A 483 -19.99 29.92 -12.90
CA THR A 483 -21.15 30.76 -12.61
C THR A 483 -21.55 31.43 -13.91
N GLY A 484 -22.74 31.08 -14.42
CA GLY A 484 -23.32 31.66 -15.62
C GLY A 484 -23.29 33.18 -15.59
N CYS A 485 -22.72 33.78 -16.63
CA CYS A 485 -22.73 35.20 -16.88
C CYS A 485 -24.16 35.66 -17.20
N SER A 486 -24.77 36.48 -16.33
CA SER A 486 -26.01 37.20 -16.62
C SER A 486 -25.69 38.61 -17.09
N CYS A 487 -25.50 38.79 -18.40
CA CYS A 487 -25.56 40.10 -19.04
C CYS A 487 -26.36 39.99 -20.35
N SER A 488 -27.67 40.15 -20.22
CA SER A 488 -28.54 40.65 -21.27
C SER A 488 -29.00 42.05 -20.87
N HIS A 489 -28.63 43.01 -21.73
CA HIS A 489 -28.80 44.48 -21.70
C HIS A 489 -27.71 45.30 -21.01
#